data_AF-A0A1G4TYV9-F1
#
_entry.id   AF-A0A1G4TYV9-F1
#
_cell.length_a   1.000
_cell.length_b   1.000
_cell.length_c   1.000
_cell.angle_alpha   90.00
_cell.angle_beta   90.00
_cell.angle_gamma   90.00
#
_symmetry.space_group_name_H-M   'P 1'
#
loop_
_entity.id
_entity.type
_entity.pdbx_description
1 polymer ?
#
loop_
_entity_poly.entity_id
_entity_poly.type
_entity_poly.pdbx_seq_one_letter_code
_entity_poly.pdbx_strand_id
1 'polypeptide(L)'
;MNLFKSALLWYLCIMSNLAFAQIISRPRPQSTPQVIMRRMPTRYAFSTEQQRRLDSLLRAYKIKANDLRRVSPVVSERSLMILQTETRQKASQLLTTDQKQNFQALSQDTLMVAFDKAVAPIKSFPFPPPSGYTYAVLDDAIFSSCQLLGDASNIIYRAITSSNCNYGDVGYYAIPDGFVVVTKVEEINDDATSVSGSDRFSEGRYQSMSLLDFFAPRKGYFRVFAFLVTDVPFNATSTPVTAGNALEWIRMAANVLPDAIKKKPFKPGYNCTVIVYEFKSEEANTHLSPLLSPRFNAQTHLQKSHIAESLQP
;
A
#
# COMPACT_ATOMS: atom_id res chain seq x y z
N MET A 1 21.80 -10.59 19.55
CA MET A 1 21.51 -10.06 18.19
C MET A 1 20.03 -9.73 17.93
N ASN A 2 19.06 -10.41 18.56
CA ASN A 2 17.62 -10.14 18.37
C ASN A 2 17.08 -8.87 19.08
N LEU A 3 17.75 -8.38 20.14
CA LEU A 3 17.31 -7.20 20.91
C LEU A 3 17.57 -5.86 20.21
N PHE A 4 18.54 -5.84 19.29
CA PHE A 4 18.92 -4.62 18.56
C PHE A 4 17.86 -4.23 17.52
N LYS A 5 17.28 -5.25 16.87
CA LYS A 5 16.18 -5.09 15.92
C LYS A 5 14.91 -4.58 16.58
N SER A 6 14.59 -5.06 17.78
CA SER A 6 13.38 -4.64 18.50
C SER A 6 13.45 -3.18 18.96
N ALA A 7 14.62 -2.71 19.41
CA ALA A 7 14.83 -1.33 19.84
C ALA A 7 14.76 -0.33 18.66
N LEU A 8 15.38 -0.68 17.53
CA LEU A 8 15.42 0.12 16.30
C LEU A 8 14.04 0.25 15.63
N LEU A 9 13.34 -0.88 15.45
CA LEU A 9 11.96 -0.88 14.93
C LEU A 9 11.04 -0.07 15.83
N TRP A 10 11.23 -0.13 17.15
CA TRP A 10 10.38 0.58 18.09
C TRP A 10 10.62 2.09 18.14
N TYR A 11 11.88 2.55 18.05
CA TYR A 11 12.19 3.98 17.95
C TYR A 11 11.56 4.59 16.68
N LEU A 12 11.60 3.86 15.56
CA LEU A 12 10.96 4.26 14.31
C LEU A 12 9.42 4.29 14.42
N CYS A 13 8.81 3.30 15.08
CA CYS A 13 7.37 3.26 15.36
C CYS A 13 6.90 4.38 16.29
N ILE A 14 7.76 4.79 17.22
CA ILE A 14 7.52 5.96 18.06
C ILE A 14 7.53 7.20 17.19
N MET A 15 8.54 7.42 16.36
CA MET A 15 8.67 8.68 15.61
C MET A 15 7.59 8.91 14.55
N SER A 16 6.83 7.88 14.14
CA SER A 16 6.01 7.93 12.92
C SER A 16 4.48 7.97 13.07
N ASN A 17 3.93 8.28 14.25
CA ASN A 17 2.48 8.27 14.53
C ASN A 17 1.71 6.95 14.23
N LEU A 18 1.22 6.34 15.32
CA LEU A 18 0.00 5.52 15.47
C LEU A 18 -0.23 4.33 14.49
N ALA A 19 0.19 3.14 14.91
CA ALA A 19 -0.53 1.85 14.69
C ALA A 19 0.09 0.67 15.47
N PHE A 20 1.31 0.84 15.99
CA PHE A 20 2.18 -0.29 16.31
C PHE A 20 2.02 -0.94 17.69
N ALA A 21 1.30 -0.32 18.62
CA ALA A 21 1.24 -0.80 20.00
C ALA A 21 0.37 -2.06 20.20
N GLN A 22 -0.37 -2.52 19.18
CA GLN A 22 -1.31 -3.65 19.31
C GLN A 22 -0.72 -5.02 18.95
N ILE A 23 0.42 -5.10 18.25
CA ILE A 23 0.87 -6.37 17.62
C ILE A 23 1.82 -7.20 18.51
N ILE A 24 2.39 -6.63 19.57
CA ILE A 24 3.45 -7.27 20.36
C ILE A 24 2.91 -8.28 21.40
N SER A 25 1.60 -8.54 21.45
CA SER A 25 0.98 -9.44 22.44
C SER A 25 0.77 -10.89 21.99
N ARG A 26 1.18 -11.29 20.77
CA ARG A 26 1.02 -12.68 20.31
C ARG A 26 2.29 -13.53 20.48
N PRO A 27 2.20 -14.78 20.95
CA PRO A 27 3.35 -15.68 21.06
C PRO A 27 3.83 -16.12 19.66
N ARG A 28 5.16 -16.29 19.51
CA ARG A 28 5.81 -16.68 18.24
C ARG A 28 5.54 -18.16 17.90
N PRO A 29 5.30 -18.51 16.63
CA PRO A 29 5.51 -19.88 16.16
C PRO A 29 7.02 -20.16 16.02
N GLN A 30 7.42 -21.37 16.41
CA GLN A 30 8.77 -21.89 16.24
C GLN A 30 8.97 -22.35 14.79
N SER A 31 9.71 -21.55 14.03
CA SER A 31 10.52 -21.92 12.84
C SER A 31 10.44 -20.78 11.81
N THR A 32 11.59 -20.14 11.56
CA THR A 32 11.76 -19.29 10.38
C THR A 32 13.23 -19.38 9.97
N PRO A 33 13.55 -19.51 8.66
CA PRO A 33 14.90 -19.77 8.20
C PRO A 33 15.77 -18.51 8.33
N GLN A 34 17.06 -18.70 8.60
CA GLN A 34 18.05 -17.64 8.62
C GLN A 34 18.26 -17.09 7.19
N VAL A 35 17.62 -15.96 6.88
CA VAL A 35 17.97 -15.17 5.69
C VAL A 35 19.06 -14.16 6.07
N ILE A 36 20.14 -14.27 5.31
CA ILE A 36 21.42 -13.55 5.33
C ILE A 36 21.29 -12.08 5.76
N MET A 37 21.74 -11.77 6.97
CA MET A 37 21.98 -10.39 7.42
C MET A 37 23.43 -10.01 7.14
N ARG A 38 23.66 -9.22 6.10
CA ARG A 38 24.90 -8.44 5.98
C ARG A 38 24.97 -7.46 7.16
N ARG A 39 26.16 -7.30 7.75
CA ARG A 39 26.43 -6.41 8.90
C ARG A 39 25.92 -4.99 8.60
N MET A 40 24.98 -4.49 9.41
CA MET A 40 24.65 -3.06 9.38
C MET A 40 25.90 -2.24 9.78
N PRO A 41 26.11 -1.05 9.18
CA PRO A 41 27.21 -0.17 9.55
C PRO A 41 27.19 0.17 11.04
N THR A 42 28.35 0.25 11.67
CA THR A 42 28.57 0.62 13.09
C THR A 42 27.92 1.96 13.47
N ARG A 43 27.60 2.83 12.50
CA ARG A 43 26.94 4.13 12.70
C ARG A 43 25.49 4.02 13.21
N TYR A 44 24.88 2.84 13.18
CA TYR A 44 23.53 2.59 13.70
C TYR A 44 23.51 1.85 15.04
N ALA A 45 24.69 1.61 15.65
CA ALA A 45 24.78 0.86 16.89
C ALA A 45 24.41 1.72 18.11
N PHE A 46 23.35 1.33 18.84
CA PHE A 46 23.15 1.75 20.22
C PHE A 46 24.21 1.14 21.14
N SER A 47 24.69 1.91 22.11
CA SER A 47 25.44 1.34 23.23
C SER A 47 24.54 0.42 24.06
N THR A 48 25.15 -0.55 24.76
CA THR A 48 24.45 -1.45 25.69
C THR A 48 23.67 -0.69 26.77
N GLU A 49 24.17 0.48 27.17
CA GLU A 49 23.49 1.35 28.14
C GLU A 49 22.27 2.05 27.54
N GLN A 50 22.40 2.63 26.34
CA GLN A 50 21.26 3.21 25.61
C GLN A 50 20.16 2.16 25.38
N GLN A 51 20.55 0.94 25.04
CA GLN A 51 19.62 -0.16 24.83
C GLN A 51 18.86 -0.53 26.11
N ARG A 52 19.56 -0.67 27.25
CA ARG A 52 18.94 -0.93 28.56
C ARG A 52 17.95 0.16 28.97
N ARG A 53 18.30 1.43 28.73
CA ARG A 53 17.43 2.58 29.05
C ARG A 53 16.19 2.62 28.18
N LEU A 54 16.33 2.34 26.88
CA LEU A 54 15.20 2.29 25.96
C LEU A 54 14.24 1.13 26.29
N ASP A 55 14.78 -0.05 26.63
CA ASP A 55 14.00 -1.20 27.07
C ASP A 55 13.25 -0.94 28.39
N SER A 56 13.86 -0.20 29.32
CA SER A 56 13.22 0.22 30.58
C SER A 56 12.06 1.19 30.32
N LEU A 57 12.26 2.21 29.47
CA LEU A 57 11.21 3.14 29.05
C LEU A 57 10.03 2.41 28.38
N LEU A 58 10.31 1.41 27.54
CA LEU A 58 9.30 0.57 26.89
C LEU A 58 8.45 -0.19 27.91
N ARG A 59 9.08 -0.81 28.90
CA ARG A 59 8.35 -1.55 29.95
C ARG A 59 7.43 -0.61 30.73
N ALA A 60 7.94 0.55 31.12
CA ALA A 60 7.15 1.56 31.84
C ALA A 60 5.96 2.08 31.02
N TYR A 61 6.17 2.35 29.72
CA TYR A 61 5.10 2.76 28.82
C TYR A 61 4.00 1.70 28.71
N LYS A 62 4.35 0.42 28.53
CA LYS A 62 3.37 -0.67 28.38
C LYS A 62 2.47 -0.82 29.60
N ILE A 63 3.04 -0.70 30.79
CA ILE A 63 2.30 -0.78 32.05
C ILE A 63 1.29 0.37 32.11
N LYS A 64 1.76 1.61 31.98
CA LYS A 64 0.90 2.80 32.05
C LYS A 64 -0.17 2.84 30.96
N ALA A 65 0.17 2.44 29.73
CA ALA A 65 -0.79 2.40 28.63
C ALA A 65 -1.90 1.36 28.85
N ASN A 66 -1.57 0.21 29.45
CA ASN A 66 -2.57 -0.79 29.82
C ASN A 66 -3.47 -0.29 30.95
N ASP A 67 -2.91 0.41 31.93
CA ASP A 67 -3.70 1.01 33.02
C ASP A 67 -4.67 2.07 32.48
N LEU A 68 -4.20 2.97 31.61
CA LEU A 68 -5.03 4.02 31.00
C LEU A 68 -6.20 3.47 30.19
N ARG A 69 -6.01 2.35 29.49
CA ARG A 69 -7.06 1.68 28.70
C ARG A 69 -8.18 1.09 29.54
N ARG A 70 -7.98 0.89 30.86
CA ARG A 70 -8.98 0.31 31.76
C ARG A 70 -9.95 1.34 32.36
N VAL A 71 -9.68 2.64 32.25
CA VAL A 71 -10.38 3.69 33.02
C VAL A 71 -11.60 4.27 32.28
N SER A 72 -11.55 4.47 30.95
CA SER A 72 -12.69 4.82 30.06
C SER A 72 -12.18 5.10 28.63
N PRO A 73 -12.87 4.70 27.54
CA PRO A 73 -12.36 4.84 26.17
C PRO A 73 -12.01 6.28 25.79
N VAL A 74 -12.91 7.24 26.06
CA VAL A 74 -12.77 8.64 25.62
C VAL A 74 -11.68 9.39 26.40
N VAL A 75 -11.55 9.15 27.71
CA VAL A 75 -10.51 9.77 28.55
C VAL A 75 -9.14 9.12 28.32
N SER A 76 -9.12 7.85 27.89
CA SER A 76 -7.89 7.09 27.65
C SER A 76 -7.10 7.59 26.43
N GLU A 77 -7.76 8.05 25.36
CA GLU A 77 -7.05 8.43 24.13
C GLU A 77 -6.17 9.67 24.30
N ARG A 78 -6.69 10.74 24.89
CA ARG A 78 -5.90 11.96 25.17
C ARG A 78 -4.75 11.66 26.13
N SER A 79 -5.00 10.84 27.14
CA SER A 79 -3.99 10.43 28.13
C SER A 79 -2.91 9.54 27.51
N LEU A 80 -3.28 8.65 26.58
CA LEU A 80 -2.35 7.83 25.80
C LEU A 80 -1.50 8.69 24.86
N MET A 81 -2.08 9.73 24.25
CA MET A 81 -1.35 10.66 23.40
C MET A 81 -0.29 11.45 24.18
N ILE A 82 -0.63 11.93 25.40
CA ILE A 82 0.31 12.60 26.30
C ILE A 82 1.43 11.63 26.71
N LEU A 83 1.07 10.43 27.18
CA LEU A 83 2.03 9.40 27.58
C LEU A 83 2.98 9.02 26.43
N GLN A 84 2.45 8.91 25.21
CA GLN A 84 3.26 8.66 24.02
C GLN A 84 4.24 9.80 23.78
N THR A 85 3.76 11.04 23.79
CA THR A 85 4.57 12.25 23.56
C THR A 85 5.73 12.35 24.55
N GLU A 86 5.46 12.15 25.84
CA GLU A 86 6.51 12.13 26.88
C GLU A 86 7.52 11.00 26.67
N THR A 87 7.04 9.82 26.27
CA THR A 87 7.92 8.68 25.98
C THR A 87 8.79 8.96 24.76
N ARG A 88 8.27 9.65 23.74
CA ARG A 88 9.06 10.10 22.58
C ARG A 88 10.18 11.04 22.99
N GLN A 89 9.85 12.03 23.82
CA GLN A 89 10.81 13.02 24.29
C GLN A 89 11.93 12.36 25.10
N LYS A 90 11.58 11.44 26.00
CA LYS A 90 12.57 10.70 26.79
C LYS A 90 13.43 9.78 25.92
N ALA A 91 12.85 9.12 24.92
CA ALA A 91 13.59 8.27 23.99
C ALA A 91 14.54 9.08 23.09
N SER A 92 14.11 10.25 22.61
CA SER A 92 14.95 11.11 21.77
C SER A 92 16.13 11.68 22.55
N GLN A 93 15.98 11.95 23.85
CA GLN A 93 17.08 12.38 24.71
C GLN A 93 18.19 11.32 24.89
N LEU A 94 17.88 10.04 24.64
CA LEU A 94 18.87 8.96 24.70
C LEU A 94 19.71 8.82 23.42
N LEU A 95 19.34 9.55 22.35
CA LEU A 95 20.00 9.44 21.06
C LEU A 95 20.96 10.60 20.79
N THR A 96 22.05 10.30 20.08
CA THR A 96 22.95 11.32 19.54
C THR A 96 22.29 12.06 18.36
N THR A 97 22.80 13.26 18.05
CA THR A 97 22.31 14.08 16.93
C THR A 97 22.39 13.35 15.60
N ASP A 98 23.50 12.69 15.32
CA ASP A 98 23.70 11.90 14.10
C ASP A 98 22.70 10.73 14.03
N GLN A 99 22.44 10.05 15.14
CA GLN A 99 21.41 9.01 15.21
C GLN A 99 20.03 9.59 14.90
N LYS A 100 19.66 10.74 15.49
CA LYS A 100 18.37 11.41 15.23
C LYS A 100 18.18 11.74 13.75
N GLN A 101 19.18 12.32 13.11
CA GLN A 101 19.14 12.68 11.68
C GLN A 101 19.07 11.43 10.79
N ASN A 102 19.85 10.40 11.09
CA ASN A 102 19.83 9.14 10.35
C ASN A 102 18.49 8.38 10.50
N PHE A 103 17.82 8.50 11.65
CA PHE A 103 16.48 7.93 11.85
C PHE A 103 15.37 8.69 11.12
N GLN A 104 15.53 10.00 10.92
CA GLN A 104 14.62 10.78 10.07
C GLN A 104 14.72 10.33 8.61
N ALA A 105 15.94 10.05 8.11
CA ALA A 105 16.17 9.55 6.75
C ALA A 105 15.71 8.10 6.54
N LEU A 106 15.93 7.21 7.52
CA LEU A 106 15.45 5.80 7.49
C LEU A 106 13.93 5.67 7.63
N SER A 107 13.23 6.75 7.98
CA SER A 107 11.81 6.71 8.30
C SER A 107 10.97 6.28 7.11
N GLN A 108 11.22 6.71 5.87
CA GLN A 108 10.34 6.36 4.74
C GLN A 108 10.38 4.87 4.36
N ASP A 109 11.57 4.30 4.16
CA ASP A 109 11.71 2.88 3.77
C ASP A 109 11.35 1.94 4.92
N THR A 110 11.69 2.31 6.15
CA THR A 110 11.34 1.49 7.32
C THR A 110 9.86 1.66 7.67
N LEU A 111 9.24 2.81 7.38
CA LEU A 111 7.80 3.00 7.52
C LEU A 111 7.03 2.08 6.59
N MET A 112 7.51 1.89 5.36
CA MET A 112 6.87 0.96 4.41
C MET A 112 6.98 -0.50 4.89
N VAL A 113 8.17 -0.94 5.33
CA VAL A 113 8.36 -2.31 5.87
C VAL A 113 7.63 -2.53 7.22
N ALA A 114 7.49 -1.47 8.01
CA ALA A 114 6.75 -1.48 9.26
C ALA A 114 5.24 -1.47 9.01
N PHE A 115 4.75 -0.66 8.08
CA PHE A 115 3.36 -0.59 7.64
C PHE A 115 2.89 -1.94 7.06
N ASP A 116 3.70 -2.57 6.21
CA ASP A 116 3.51 -3.94 5.71
C ASP A 116 3.31 -4.96 6.84
N LYS A 117 4.02 -4.75 7.96
CA LYS A 117 4.00 -5.68 9.08
C LYS A 117 2.94 -5.33 10.13
N ALA A 118 2.30 -4.17 10.03
CA ALA A 118 1.47 -3.64 11.11
C ALA A 118 0.10 -3.08 10.77
N VAL A 119 -0.22 -2.77 9.50
CA VAL A 119 -1.43 -1.99 9.22
C VAL A 119 -2.45 -2.69 8.33
N ALA A 120 -2.16 -3.83 7.71
CA ALA A 120 -3.22 -4.59 7.06
C ALA A 120 -2.89 -6.08 6.96
N PRO A 121 -3.88 -6.99 6.99
CA PRO A 121 -3.69 -8.38 6.58
C PRO A 121 -3.39 -8.53 5.07
N ILE A 122 -3.06 -7.44 4.37
CA ILE A 122 -2.91 -7.36 2.92
C ILE A 122 -1.61 -6.64 2.60
N LYS A 123 -1.00 -6.96 1.46
CA LYS A 123 0.28 -6.36 1.03
C LYS A 123 0.15 -4.85 0.80
N SER A 124 1.26 -4.13 0.94
CA SER A 124 1.34 -2.75 0.45
C SER A 124 1.53 -2.69 -1.06
N PHE A 125 0.93 -1.69 -1.67
CA PHE A 125 1.24 -1.28 -3.03
C PHE A 125 2.54 -0.46 -3.02
N PRO A 126 3.41 -0.56 -4.04
CA PRO A 126 4.58 0.31 -4.13
C PRO A 126 4.15 1.78 -4.17
N PHE A 127 4.56 2.53 -3.16
CA PHE A 127 4.21 3.93 -2.99
C PHE A 127 5.45 4.76 -2.67
N PRO A 128 5.77 5.81 -3.45
CA PRO A 128 5.03 6.27 -4.63
C PRO A 128 4.98 5.25 -5.78
N PRO A 129 3.99 5.33 -6.70
CA PRO A 129 3.88 4.38 -7.79
C PRO A 129 5.10 4.40 -8.73
N PRO A 130 5.51 3.26 -9.31
CA PRO A 130 6.48 3.20 -10.40
C PRO A 130 6.08 4.10 -11.58
N SER A 131 7.01 4.68 -12.31
CA SER A 131 6.70 5.51 -13.49
C SER A 131 6.22 4.69 -14.69
N GLY A 132 5.80 5.38 -15.76
CA GLY A 132 5.24 4.75 -16.97
C GLY A 132 3.72 4.64 -16.97
N TYR A 133 3.03 5.49 -16.21
CA TYR A 133 1.57 5.59 -16.19
C TYR A 133 1.09 6.96 -16.68
N THR A 134 -0.15 7.01 -17.13
CA THR A 134 -0.95 8.24 -17.20
C THR A 134 -1.88 8.27 -15.99
N TYR A 135 -2.30 9.45 -15.54
CA TYR A 135 -3.23 9.56 -14.40
C TYR A 135 -4.33 10.58 -14.64
N ALA A 136 -5.41 10.43 -13.87
CA ALA A 136 -6.48 11.41 -13.72
C ALA A 136 -6.91 11.43 -12.25
N VAL A 137 -7.26 12.60 -11.74
CA VAL A 137 -7.92 12.74 -10.44
C VAL A 137 -9.41 12.75 -10.70
N LEU A 138 -10.16 11.88 -10.04
CA LEU A 138 -11.62 11.83 -10.16
C LEU A 138 -12.26 13.00 -9.42
N ASP A 139 -13.43 13.42 -9.89
CA ASP A 139 -14.20 14.49 -9.27
C ASP A 139 -14.63 14.12 -7.84
N ASP A 140 -14.37 15.00 -6.88
CA ASP A 140 -14.75 14.83 -5.47
C ASP A 140 -16.26 14.64 -5.29
N ALA A 141 -17.09 15.16 -6.21
CA ALA A 141 -18.54 15.01 -6.18
C ALA A 141 -18.97 13.53 -6.19
N ILE A 142 -18.20 12.65 -6.85
CA ILE A 142 -18.42 11.20 -6.90
C ILE A 142 -18.37 10.58 -5.49
N PHE A 143 -17.53 11.14 -4.61
CA PHE A 143 -17.30 10.63 -3.26
C PHE A 143 -17.94 11.49 -2.16
N SER A 144 -18.78 12.46 -2.54
CA SER A 144 -19.36 13.45 -1.61
C SER A 144 -20.19 12.85 -0.46
N SER A 145 -20.76 11.65 -0.66
CA SER A 145 -21.53 10.92 0.35
C SER A 145 -20.68 10.00 1.25
N CYS A 146 -19.38 9.85 0.97
CA CYS A 146 -18.50 8.95 1.70
C CYS A 146 -18.19 9.49 3.10
N GLN A 147 -18.37 8.65 4.11
CA GLN A 147 -17.94 8.94 5.48
C GLN A 147 -16.71 8.12 5.88
N LEU A 148 -16.55 6.96 5.26
CA LEU A 148 -15.50 5.99 5.52
C LEU A 148 -14.79 5.60 4.22
N LEU A 149 -13.54 5.14 4.32
CA LEU A 149 -12.80 4.62 3.16
C LEU A 149 -13.49 3.41 2.51
N GLY A 150 -14.26 2.64 3.30
CA GLY A 150 -15.10 1.57 2.79
C GLY A 150 -16.18 2.03 1.83
N ASP A 151 -16.71 3.26 1.98
CA ASP A 151 -17.74 3.80 1.10
C ASP A 151 -17.14 4.10 -0.28
N ALA A 152 -15.99 4.77 -0.31
CA ALA A 152 -15.24 5.03 -1.54
C ALA A 152 -14.84 3.73 -2.24
N SER A 153 -14.40 2.73 -1.49
CA SER A 153 -14.10 1.39 -2.01
C SER A 153 -15.32 0.75 -2.67
N ASN A 154 -16.51 0.90 -2.09
CA ASN A 154 -17.75 0.33 -2.64
C ASN A 154 -18.18 1.03 -3.94
N ILE A 155 -18.03 2.35 -4.03
CA ILE A 155 -18.32 3.12 -5.24
C ILE A 155 -17.41 2.64 -6.38
N ILE A 156 -16.09 2.60 -6.12
CA ILE A 156 -15.09 2.15 -7.11
C ILE A 156 -15.36 0.71 -7.54
N TYR A 157 -15.59 -0.19 -6.58
CA TYR A 157 -15.89 -1.59 -6.85
C TYR A 157 -17.11 -1.73 -7.76
N ARG A 158 -18.24 -1.11 -7.41
CA ARG A 158 -19.47 -1.18 -8.19
C ARG A 158 -19.30 -0.64 -9.61
N ALA A 159 -18.52 0.43 -9.78
CA ALA A 159 -18.23 0.99 -11.08
C ALA A 159 -17.44 0.02 -11.96
N ILE A 160 -16.38 -0.58 -11.41
CA ILE A 160 -15.50 -1.53 -12.10
C ILE A 160 -16.23 -2.84 -12.43
N THR A 161 -17.11 -3.31 -11.54
CA THR A 161 -17.87 -4.55 -11.71
C THR A 161 -19.23 -4.35 -12.36
N SER A 162 -19.53 -3.15 -12.87
CA SER A 162 -20.79 -2.88 -13.56
C SER A 162 -20.90 -3.74 -14.82
N SER A 163 -22.12 -4.01 -15.30
CA SER A 163 -22.34 -4.82 -16.50
C SER A 163 -21.66 -4.27 -17.75
N ASN A 164 -21.43 -2.96 -17.81
CA ASN A 164 -20.79 -2.29 -18.95
C ASN A 164 -19.27 -2.45 -18.91
N CYS A 165 -18.66 -2.52 -17.72
CA CYS A 165 -17.21 -2.64 -17.55
C CYS A 165 -16.76 -4.11 -17.39
N ASN A 166 -17.51 -4.89 -16.61
CA ASN A 166 -17.41 -6.33 -16.38
C ASN A 166 -15.99 -6.85 -16.08
N TYR A 167 -15.18 -6.12 -15.29
CA TYR A 167 -13.86 -6.61 -14.86
C TYR A 167 -13.95 -7.80 -13.87
N GLY A 168 -15.13 -8.05 -13.31
CA GLY A 168 -15.38 -9.15 -12.38
C GLY A 168 -14.74 -8.91 -11.02
N ASP A 169 -13.48 -9.33 -10.85
CA ASP A 169 -12.77 -9.20 -9.57
C ASP A 169 -11.75 -8.07 -9.60
N VAL A 170 -11.45 -7.54 -8.41
CA VAL A 170 -10.42 -6.53 -8.19
C VAL A 170 -9.48 -6.96 -7.07
N GLY A 171 -8.28 -6.40 -7.10
CA GLY A 171 -7.27 -6.57 -6.07
C GLY A 171 -7.15 -5.37 -5.14
N TYR A 172 -7.06 -5.60 -3.83
CA TYR A 172 -6.83 -4.57 -2.83
C TYR A 172 -5.40 -4.58 -2.28
N TYR A 173 -4.85 -3.37 -2.12
CA TYR A 173 -3.56 -3.12 -1.47
C TYR A 173 -3.66 -1.96 -0.48
N ALA A 174 -2.76 -1.96 0.51
CA ALA A 174 -2.61 -0.85 1.42
C ALA A 174 -1.61 0.18 0.86
N ILE A 175 -1.85 1.48 1.11
CA ILE A 175 -0.92 2.60 0.86
C ILE A 175 -0.92 3.53 2.07
N PRO A 176 0.04 4.48 2.18
CA PRO A 176 -0.01 5.51 3.21
C PRO A 176 -1.37 6.18 3.28
N ASP A 177 -1.93 6.14 4.49
CA ASP A 177 -3.29 6.55 4.84
C ASP A 177 -4.37 6.25 3.78
N GLY A 178 -4.39 5.04 3.24
CA GLY A 178 -5.31 4.75 2.16
C GLY A 178 -5.30 3.31 1.68
N PHE A 179 -5.88 3.13 0.50
CA PHE A 179 -5.88 1.85 -0.21
C PHE A 179 -5.79 2.04 -1.72
N VAL A 180 -5.50 0.94 -2.41
CA VAL A 180 -5.52 0.86 -3.86
C VAL A 180 -6.44 -0.26 -4.30
N VAL A 181 -7.26 0.01 -5.32
CA VAL A 181 -8.02 -1.01 -6.06
C VAL A 181 -7.35 -1.21 -7.42
N VAL A 182 -6.91 -2.43 -7.72
CA VAL A 182 -6.23 -2.78 -8.97
C VAL A 182 -7.13 -3.71 -9.80
N THR A 183 -7.28 -3.43 -11.09
CA THR A 183 -8.04 -4.29 -12.00
C THR A 183 -7.20 -5.45 -12.52
N LYS A 184 -7.86 -6.45 -13.13
CA LYS A 184 -7.18 -7.43 -13.99
C LYS A 184 -6.51 -6.74 -15.19
N VAL A 185 -5.55 -7.43 -15.83
CA VAL A 185 -5.02 -7.01 -17.13
C VAL A 185 -6.13 -7.15 -18.16
N GLU A 186 -6.37 -6.08 -18.89
CA GLU A 186 -7.37 -6.02 -19.96
C GLU A 186 -6.69 -5.84 -21.32
N GLU A 187 -7.08 -6.65 -22.31
CA GLU A 187 -6.74 -6.43 -23.71
C GLU A 187 -7.57 -5.27 -24.32
N ILE A 188 -6.89 -4.37 -25.02
CA ILE A 188 -7.49 -3.19 -25.66
C ILE A 188 -7.13 -3.13 -27.14
N ASN A 189 -8.05 -2.55 -27.92
CA ASN A 189 -7.80 -2.21 -29.32
C ASN A 189 -6.83 -1.02 -29.44
N ASP A 190 -6.42 -0.73 -30.67
CA ASP A 190 -5.51 0.36 -30.98
C ASP A 190 -6.05 1.74 -30.55
N ASP A 191 -7.38 1.91 -30.47
CA ASP A 191 -8.05 3.15 -30.05
C ASP A 191 -8.43 3.19 -28.56
N ALA A 192 -7.83 2.29 -27.76
CA ALA A 192 -8.05 2.07 -26.33
C ALA A 192 -9.44 1.56 -25.91
N THR A 193 -10.34 1.24 -26.86
CA THR A 193 -11.56 0.50 -26.54
C THR A 193 -11.22 -0.89 -26.03
N SER A 194 -12.02 -1.38 -25.08
CA SER A 194 -11.94 -2.77 -24.63
C SER A 194 -12.21 -3.72 -25.79
N VAL A 195 -11.39 -4.77 -25.93
CA VAL A 195 -11.70 -5.88 -26.86
C VAL A 195 -13.04 -6.50 -26.46
N SER A 196 -13.91 -6.84 -27.42
CA SER A 196 -15.25 -7.34 -27.10
C SER A 196 -15.22 -8.73 -26.42
N GLY A 197 -16.18 -8.96 -25.53
CA GLY A 197 -16.36 -10.26 -24.86
C GLY A 197 -15.48 -10.46 -23.62
N SER A 198 -15.74 -11.53 -22.88
CA SER A 198 -15.00 -11.88 -21.65
C SER A 198 -13.54 -12.24 -21.91
N ASP A 199 -13.21 -12.67 -23.13
CA ASP A 199 -11.87 -13.13 -23.50
C ASP A 199 -10.80 -12.04 -23.43
N ARG A 200 -11.19 -10.76 -23.33
CA ARG A 200 -10.27 -9.63 -23.10
C ARG A 200 -9.53 -9.73 -21.76
N PHE A 201 -10.08 -10.46 -20.80
CA PHE A 201 -9.45 -10.80 -19.53
C PHE A 201 -9.00 -12.24 -19.65
N SER A 202 -7.69 -12.50 -19.81
CA SER A 202 -7.21 -13.82 -20.24
C SER A 202 -7.20 -14.89 -19.13
N GLU A 203 -8.26 -14.97 -18.33
CA GLU A 203 -8.39 -15.78 -17.11
C GLU A 203 -8.21 -17.30 -17.30
N GLY A 204 -8.25 -17.80 -18.54
CA GLY A 204 -8.13 -19.23 -18.86
C GLY A 204 -6.74 -19.75 -19.27
N ARG A 205 -5.70 -18.90 -19.39
CA ARG A 205 -4.38 -19.33 -19.91
C ARG A 205 -3.21 -19.21 -18.92
N TYR A 206 -3.46 -18.75 -17.69
CA TYR A 206 -2.43 -18.50 -16.68
C TYR A 206 -2.09 -19.73 -15.81
N GLN A 207 -2.15 -20.95 -16.36
CA GLN A 207 -2.01 -22.21 -15.61
C GLN A 207 -0.57 -22.61 -15.22
N SER A 208 0.43 -21.75 -15.45
CA SER A 208 1.82 -22.03 -15.06
C SER A 208 2.12 -21.52 -13.64
N MET A 209 2.60 -22.42 -12.78
CA MET A 209 3.06 -22.09 -11.41
C MET A 209 4.44 -21.42 -11.36
N SER A 210 5.03 -21.07 -12.51
CA SER A 210 6.28 -20.33 -12.61
C SER A 210 6.03 -18.81 -12.57
N LEU A 211 6.91 -18.06 -11.91
CA LEU A 211 6.91 -16.58 -11.90
C LEU A 211 7.19 -15.97 -13.29
N LEU A 212 7.53 -16.79 -14.29
CA LEU A 212 8.05 -16.35 -15.59
C LEU A 212 7.01 -16.34 -16.72
N ASP A 213 5.83 -16.96 -16.60
CA ASP A 213 4.95 -17.15 -17.76
C ASP A 213 3.70 -16.27 -17.73
N PHE A 214 3.88 -14.94 -17.57
CA PHE A 214 2.84 -13.99 -17.98
C PHE A 214 3.03 -13.63 -19.44
N PHE A 215 2.63 -14.57 -20.27
CA PHE A 215 2.60 -14.38 -21.69
C PHE A 215 1.23 -13.85 -22.11
N ALA A 216 1.22 -12.77 -22.87
CA ALA A 216 0.00 -12.32 -23.50
C ALA A 216 -0.49 -13.43 -24.42
N PRO A 217 -1.77 -13.84 -24.34
CA PRO A 217 -2.27 -14.93 -25.18
C PRO A 217 -2.27 -14.56 -26.67
N ARG A 218 -2.12 -13.28 -26.98
CA ARG A 218 -2.22 -12.66 -28.29
C ARG A 218 -1.26 -11.47 -28.36
N LYS A 219 -0.86 -11.14 -29.58
CA LYS A 219 -0.26 -9.84 -29.91
C LYS A 219 -1.30 -8.76 -29.68
N GLY A 220 -0.93 -7.66 -29.03
CA GLY A 220 -1.86 -6.56 -28.79
C GLY A 220 -1.41 -5.60 -27.70
N TYR A 221 -2.33 -4.74 -27.30
CA TYR A 221 -2.14 -3.78 -26.23
C TYR A 221 -2.97 -4.17 -25.03
N PHE A 222 -2.45 -3.85 -23.85
CA PHE A 222 -3.05 -4.21 -22.59
C PHE A 222 -3.00 -3.04 -21.62
N ARG A 223 -3.94 -2.97 -20.69
CA ARG A 223 -3.93 -1.97 -19.62
C ARG A 223 -4.28 -2.56 -18.26
N VAL A 224 -3.85 -1.86 -17.22
CA VAL A 224 -4.24 -2.08 -15.83
C VAL A 224 -4.60 -0.74 -15.21
N PHE A 225 -5.75 -0.68 -14.55
CA PHE A 225 -6.14 0.47 -13.74
C PHE A 225 -5.76 0.23 -12.28
N ALA A 226 -5.27 1.27 -11.62
CA ALA A 226 -5.14 1.32 -10.17
C ALA A 226 -5.80 2.60 -9.64
N PHE A 227 -6.78 2.46 -8.76
CA PHE A 227 -7.49 3.55 -8.10
C PHE A 227 -6.90 3.76 -6.72
N LEU A 228 -6.14 4.83 -6.55
CA LEU A 228 -5.47 5.18 -5.29
C LEU A 228 -6.35 6.15 -4.52
N VAL A 229 -6.77 5.76 -3.31
CA VAL A 229 -7.57 6.59 -2.41
C VAL A 229 -6.72 6.92 -1.19
N THR A 230 -6.27 8.17 -1.09
CA THR A 230 -5.40 8.67 -0.02
C THR A 230 -5.44 10.20 0.03
N ASP A 231 -5.08 10.79 1.17
CA ASP A 231 -4.80 12.22 1.33
C ASP A 231 -3.30 12.56 1.21
N VAL A 232 -2.46 11.56 0.98
CA VAL A 232 -1.02 11.73 0.86
C VAL A 232 -0.66 12.05 -0.60
N PRO A 233 -0.12 13.24 -0.90
CA PRO A 233 0.33 13.57 -2.25
C PRO A 233 1.55 12.72 -2.62
N PHE A 234 1.67 12.38 -3.91
CA PHE A 234 2.77 11.56 -4.41
C PHE A 234 3.23 11.99 -5.80
N ASN A 235 4.48 11.68 -6.11
CA ASN A 235 5.06 11.81 -7.44
C ASN A 235 5.53 10.44 -7.91
N ALA A 236 5.48 10.18 -9.22
CA ALA A 236 6.03 8.93 -9.77
C ALA A 236 7.49 8.73 -9.33
N THR A 237 7.87 7.49 -9.05
CA THR A 237 9.29 7.18 -8.84
C THR A 237 10.07 7.24 -10.15
N SER A 238 11.39 7.41 -10.07
CA SER A 238 12.26 7.36 -11.26
C SER A 238 12.34 5.97 -11.90
N THR A 239 11.85 4.93 -11.21
CA THR A 239 11.93 3.54 -11.67
C THR A 239 10.66 3.18 -12.43
N PRO A 240 10.77 2.73 -13.70
CA PRO A 240 9.61 2.34 -14.47
C PRO A 240 8.99 1.05 -13.93
N VAL A 241 7.69 0.90 -14.10
CA VAL A 241 7.00 -0.37 -13.84
C VAL A 241 7.58 -1.47 -14.75
N THR A 242 7.75 -2.68 -14.23
CA THR A 242 7.97 -3.87 -15.06
C THR A 242 6.67 -4.66 -15.17
N ALA A 243 6.49 -5.43 -16.25
CA ALA A 243 5.35 -6.33 -16.35
C ALA A 243 5.30 -7.36 -15.21
N GLY A 244 6.45 -7.80 -14.70
CA GLY A 244 6.52 -8.65 -13.51
C GLY A 244 5.97 -7.98 -12.25
N ASN A 245 6.19 -6.67 -12.06
CA ASN A 245 5.59 -5.94 -10.94
C ASN A 245 4.08 -5.83 -11.08
N ALA A 246 3.57 -5.49 -12.27
CA ALA A 246 2.14 -5.40 -12.53
C ALA A 246 1.44 -6.76 -12.35
N LEU A 247 2.12 -7.85 -12.73
CA LEU A 247 1.63 -9.21 -12.50
C LEU A 247 1.53 -9.56 -11.02
N GLU A 248 2.55 -9.21 -10.23
CA GLU A 248 2.52 -9.46 -8.79
C GLU A 248 1.34 -8.72 -8.14
N TRP A 249 1.03 -7.50 -8.63
CA TRP A 249 -0.12 -6.74 -8.16
C TRP A 249 -1.44 -7.47 -8.40
N ILE A 250 -1.56 -8.29 -9.43
CA ILE A 250 -2.81 -9.03 -9.67
C ILE A 250 -2.83 -10.31 -8.83
N ARG A 251 -1.72 -11.04 -8.76
CA ARG A 251 -1.65 -12.35 -8.10
C ARG A 251 -1.71 -12.29 -6.58
N MET A 252 -1.11 -11.25 -5.99
CA MET A 252 -0.89 -11.17 -4.55
C MET A 252 -1.88 -10.24 -3.85
N ALA A 253 -2.91 -9.78 -4.57
CA ALA A 253 -3.86 -8.83 -4.05
C ALA A 253 -4.82 -9.49 -3.07
N ALA A 254 -5.30 -8.71 -2.10
CA ALA A 254 -6.45 -9.15 -1.34
C ALA A 254 -7.73 -9.06 -2.18
N ASN A 255 -8.63 -10.02 -2.01
CA ASN A 255 -9.95 -9.99 -2.65
C ASN A 255 -10.93 -9.05 -1.93
N VAL A 256 -10.63 -8.63 -0.70
CA VAL A 256 -11.50 -7.75 0.10
C VAL A 256 -10.67 -6.71 0.84
N LEU A 257 -11.12 -5.45 0.84
CA LEU A 257 -10.53 -4.41 1.69
C LEU A 257 -10.76 -4.75 3.18
N PRO A 258 -9.69 -4.84 4.01
CA PRO A 258 -9.82 -5.19 5.42
C PRO A 258 -10.59 -4.15 6.22
N ASP A 259 -11.33 -4.60 7.24
CA ASP A 259 -12.09 -3.75 8.17
C ASP A 259 -11.26 -2.63 8.81
N ALA A 260 -9.98 -2.90 9.09
CA ALA A 260 -9.06 -1.93 9.66
C ALA A 260 -8.83 -0.71 8.75
N ILE A 261 -8.95 -0.88 7.43
CA ILE A 261 -8.87 0.21 6.46
C ILE A 261 -10.28 0.74 6.15
N LYS A 262 -11.27 -0.15 5.94
CA LYS A 262 -12.66 0.25 5.64
C LYS A 262 -13.24 1.23 6.65
N LYS A 263 -12.94 1.04 7.95
CA LYS A 263 -13.49 1.86 9.05
C LYS A 263 -12.74 3.17 9.28
N LYS A 264 -11.68 3.47 8.52
CA LYS A 264 -11.03 4.77 8.59
C LYS A 264 -11.95 5.85 8.03
N PRO A 265 -11.98 7.06 8.63
CA PRO A 265 -12.78 8.17 8.10
C PRO A 265 -12.27 8.63 6.73
N PHE A 266 -13.20 8.88 5.80
CA PHE A 266 -12.94 9.59 4.55
C PHE A 266 -13.08 11.09 4.84
N LYS A 267 -11.98 11.83 4.85
CA LYS A 267 -11.92 13.24 5.31
C LYS A 267 -11.67 14.19 4.15
N PRO A 268 -11.95 15.50 4.31
CA PRO A 268 -11.48 16.51 3.37
C PRO A 268 -9.97 16.37 3.11
N GLY A 269 -9.58 16.39 1.83
CA GLY A 269 -8.20 16.19 1.40
C GLY A 269 -7.88 14.80 0.83
N TYR A 270 -8.74 13.80 1.08
CA TYR A 270 -8.68 12.53 0.35
C TYR A 270 -9.05 12.74 -1.11
N ASN A 271 -8.23 12.19 -2.01
CA ASN A 271 -8.49 12.18 -3.44
C ASN A 271 -8.54 10.74 -3.95
N CYS A 272 -9.31 10.50 -5.00
CA CYS A 272 -9.19 9.28 -5.80
C CYS A 272 -8.41 9.58 -7.07
N THR A 273 -7.15 9.12 -7.13
CA THR A 273 -6.32 9.22 -8.34
C THR A 273 -6.33 7.88 -9.06
N VAL A 274 -6.75 7.87 -10.31
CA VAL A 274 -6.64 6.70 -11.20
C VAL A 274 -5.33 6.80 -11.94
N ILE A 275 -4.51 5.76 -11.82
CA ILE A 275 -3.34 5.56 -12.69
C ILE A 275 -3.62 4.41 -13.66
N VAL A 276 -3.14 4.55 -14.89
CA VAL A 276 -3.28 3.56 -15.95
C VAL A 276 -1.91 3.22 -16.48
N TYR A 277 -1.54 1.95 -16.37
CA TYR A 277 -0.35 1.40 -17.02
C TYR A 277 -0.75 0.75 -18.33
N GLU A 278 -0.01 1.03 -19.39
CA GLU A 278 -0.14 0.37 -20.68
C GLU A 278 1.01 -0.63 -20.89
N PHE A 279 0.70 -1.71 -21.57
CA PHE A 279 1.64 -2.74 -21.96
C PHE A 279 1.38 -3.16 -23.40
N LYS A 280 2.40 -3.74 -24.03
CA LYS A 280 2.34 -4.30 -25.38
C LYS A 280 2.89 -5.70 -25.40
N SER A 281 2.26 -6.58 -26.18
CA SER A 281 2.87 -7.81 -26.64
C SER A 281 3.08 -7.73 -28.14
N GLU A 282 4.33 -7.90 -28.60
CA GLU A 282 4.66 -7.87 -30.03
C GLU A 282 4.24 -9.16 -30.75
N GLU A 283 4.18 -10.27 -30.00
CA GLU A 283 3.81 -11.59 -30.49
C GLU A 283 2.83 -12.27 -29.53
N ALA A 284 2.20 -13.36 -29.99
CA ALA A 284 1.41 -14.20 -29.11
C ALA A 284 2.33 -15.06 -28.25
N ASN A 285 1.92 -15.30 -27.01
CA ASN A 285 2.66 -16.05 -26.01
C ASN A 285 4.04 -15.43 -25.66
N THR A 286 4.17 -14.10 -25.74
CA THR A 286 5.38 -13.36 -25.32
C THR A 286 5.11 -12.43 -24.14
N HIS A 287 6.17 -12.01 -23.46
CA HIS A 287 6.07 -11.15 -22.29
C HIS A 287 5.42 -9.81 -22.64
N LEU A 288 4.60 -9.30 -21.72
CA LEU A 288 4.21 -7.91 -21.78
C LEU A 288 5.41 -7.00 -21.57
N SER A 289 5.58 -6.03 -22.47
CA SER A 289 6.53 -4.95 -22.34
C SER A 289 5.78 -3.69 -21.88
N PRO A 290 6.18 -3.04 -20.78
CA PRO A 290 5.54 -1.79 -20.33
C PRO A 290 5.77 -0.68 -21.35
N LEU A 291 4.73 0.12 -21.62
CA LEU A 291 4.85 1.34 -22.41
C LEU A 291 5.17 2.50 -21.48
N LEU A 292 6.43 2.96 -21.50
CA LEU A 292 6.88 4.07 -20.64
C LEU A 292 6.25 5.42 -20.99
N SER A 293 5.71 5.52 -22.20
CA SER A 293 4.91 6.63 -22.67
C SER A 293 3.54 6.08 -23.08
N PRO A 294 2.52 6.17 -22.20
CA PRO A 294 1.16 5.78 -22.54
C PRO A 294 0.70 6.46 -23.82
N ARG A 295 -0.02 5.72 -24.66
CA ARG A 295 -0.52 6.20 -25.95
C ARG A 295 -1.73 7.12 -25.76
N PHE A 296 -2.48 6.91 -24.67
CA PHE A 296 -3.65 7.70 -24.33
C PHE A 296 -3.56 8.23 -22.91
N ASN A 297 -4.30 9.31 -22.64
CA ASN A 297 -4.43 9.81 -21.28
C ASN A 297 -5.44 8.97 -20.47
N ALA A 298 -5.39 9.11 -19.14
CA ALA A 298 -6.23 8.31 -18.24
C ALA A 298 -7.72 8.57 -18.45
N GLN A 299 -8.11 9.80 -18.81
CA GLN A 299 -9.52 10.13 -19.09
C GLN A 299 -10.04 9.36 -20.30
N THR A 300 -9.26 9.27 -21.38
CA THR A 300 -9.58 8.44 -22.54
C THR A 300 -9.71 6.99 -22.15
N HIS A 301 -8.80 6.45 -21.34
CA HIS A 301 -8.90 5.06 -20.88
C HIS A 301 -10.17 4.78 -20.07
N LEU A 302 -10.53 5.67 -19.15
CA LEU A 302 -11.74 5.58 -18.31
C LEU A 302 -13.03 5.66 -19.15
N GLN A 303 -13.05 6.50 -20.18
CA GLN A 303 -14.18 6.59 -21.11
C GLN A 303 -14.27 5.33 -21.97
N LYS A 304 -13.15 4.90 -22.56
CA LYS A 304 -13.09 3.74 -23.47
C LYS A 304 -13.23 2.39 -22.76
N SER A 305 -13.14 2.35 -21.43
CA SER A 305 -13.48 1.19 -20.59
C SER A 305 -14.91 1.21 -20.06
N HIS A 306 -15.67 2.28 -20.31
CA HIS A 306 -16.98 2.57 -19.71
C HIS A 306 -16.98 2.73 -18.18
N ILE A 307 -15.81 2.76 -17.53
CA ILE A 307 -15.72 2.98 -16.08
C ILE A 307 -16.18 4.40 -15.73
N ALA A 308 -15.85 5.41 -16.57
CA ALA A 308 -16.28 6.79 -16.35
C ALA A 308 -17.81 6.93 -16.27
N GLU A 309 -18.55 6.20 -17.10
CA GLU A 309 -20.02 6.19 -17.10
C GLU A 309 -20.59 5.54 -15.84
N SER A 310 -19.85 4.58 -15.27
CA SER A 310 -20.26 3.85 -14.06
C SER A 310 -19.86 4.57 -12.76
N LEU A 311 -19.04 5.62 -12.85
CA LEU A 311 -18.59 6.45 -11.73
C LEU A 311 -19.46 7.71 -11.53
N GLN A 312 -20.62 7.80 -12.18
CA GLN A 312 -21.51 8.96 -12.01
C GLN A 312 -22.18 8.95 -10.62
N PRO A 313 -22.39 10.14 -10.00
CA PRO A 313 -23.02 10.28 -8.69
C PRO A 313 -24.41 9.66 -8.55
#